data_AF-A0A164AHS2-F1
#
_entry.id   AF-A0A164AHS2-F1
#
_cell.length_a   1.000
_cell.length_b   1.000
_cell.length_c   1.000
_cell.angle_alpha   90.00
_cell.angle_beta   90.00
_cell.angle_gamma   90.00
#
_symmetry.space_group_name_H-M   'P 1'
#
loop_
_entity.id
_entity.type
_entity.pdbx_description
1 polymer ?
#
loop_
_entity_poly.entity_id
_entity_poly.type
_entity_poly.pdbx_seq_one_letter_code
_entity_poly.pdbx_strand_id
1 'polypeptide(L)'
;MTGSRIYDSWEAEQAANEKVAALARRSSPDELLGELLPRRAQKKANAATVMEVLSEMAAQGHGSLRWNLMTDEVEVQGMPLSPTAHDCFYVLCQSRGYDIAKGEAIDALDLAAQGDAYHPVQNWLLSCRDQEPYDIFRLASEFLRPGDLSGPETIYDRMLVKTLVGAVRRAFDPGCQHDTCLVLQGEGGSRKTSFWRTLFDPWFTTFRGRIGSKDAMLTVHRFWGLELGELDGITSQTHAGHLKNFLSTNVDSFRTPYGRKVSPVPRHSVFLGTCNEGTFLVDPTGNRRWWIIPVTRTRQEQIDTEALVRLKPRIWAEAYRLFLNGYSSYLKESDEHLNDAINDDFGEDNPLEEHLNSFIRSRPDCTQIAPSELYADLARTSEIFRKMTAQRGQMLVKSHMTRTGWSLKRIAATKSDSTRPRRWCRS
;
A
#
# COMPACT_ATOMS: atom_id res chain seq x y z
N MET A 1 -46.88 -17.03 -19.87
CA MET A 1 -45.46 -16.59 -19.76
C MET A 1 -44.84 -17.13 -18.47
N THR A 2 -44.87 -18.45 -18.24
CA THR A 2 -44.46 -19.06 -16.95
C THR A 2 -43.47 -20.22 -17.12
N GLY A 3 -43.11 -20.60 -18.35
CA GLY A 3 -42.16 -21.69 -18.63
C GLY A 3 -40.68 -21.26 -18.68
N SER A 4 -40.37 -20.01 -19.03
CA SER A 4 -38.98 -19.54 -19.21
C SER A 4 -38.24 -19.32 -17.88
N ARG A 5 -38.93 -18.86 -16.82
CA ARG A 5 -38.30 -18.63 -15.50
C ARG A 5 -37.87 -19.91 -14.76
N ILE A 6 -38.45 -21.07 -15.09
CA ILE A 6 -38.15 -22.34 -14.43
C ILE A 6 -36.94 -23.03 -15.08
N TYR A 7 -36.73 -22.84 -16.39
CA TYR A 7 -35.54 -23.32 -17.09
C TYR A 7 -34.29 -22.53 -16.70
N ASP A 8 -34.39 -21.20 -16.59
CA ASP A 8 -33.27 -20.34 -16.14
C ASP A 8 -32.85 -20.67 -14.69
N SER A 9 -33.81 -21.04 -13.81
CA SER A 9 -33.50 -21.45 -12.44
C SER A 9 -32.84 -22.83 -12.38
N TRP A 10 -33.23 -23.76 -13.25
CA TRP A 10 -32.66 -25.11 -13.30
C TRP A 10 -31.24 -25.11 -13.87
N GLU A 11 -30.96 -24.30 -14.91
CA GLU A 11 -29.60 -24.13 -15.44
C GLU A 11 -28.69 -23.40 -14.45
N ALA A 12 -29.20 -22.39 -13.72
CA ALA A 12 -28.46 -21.72 -12.67
C ALA A 12 -28.16 -22.64 -11.47
N GLU A 13 -29.10 -23.53 -11.12
CA GLU A 13 -28.95 -24.54 -10.07
C GLU A 13 -28.00 -25.67 -10.49
N GLN A 14 -28.02 -26.09 -11.76
CA GLN A 14 -27.04 -27.00 -12.36
C GLN A 14 -25.64 -26.38 -12.37
N ALA A 15 -25.48 -25.12 -12.78
CA ALA A 15 -24.19 -24.42 -12.78
C ALA A 15 -23.67 -24.15 -11.35
N ALA A 16 -24.56 -23.91 -10.39
CA ALA A 16 -24.20 -23.82 -8.98
C ALA A 16 -23.79 -25.19 -8.41
N ASN A 17 -24.51 -26.26 -8.76
CA ASN A 17 -24.17 -27.63 -8.37
C ASN A 17 -22.88 -28.14 -9.04
N GLU A 18 -22.59 -27.75 -10.28
CA GLU A 18 -21.31 -27.98 -10.94
C GLU A 18 -20.18 -27.18 -10.29
N LYS A 19 -20.42 -25.92 -9.89
CA LYS A 19 -19.44 -25.14 -9.12
C LYS A 19 -19.17 -25.74 -7.75
N VAL A 20 -20.20 -26.24 -7.06
CA VAL A 20 -20.08 -26.92 -5.76
C VAL A 20 -19.42 -28.29 -5.93
N ALA A 21 -19.71 -29.03 -7.00
CA ALA A 21 -19.05 -30.29 -7.34
C ALA A 21 -17.59 -30.08 -7.78
N ALA A 22 -17.28 -28.98 -8.49
CA ALA A 22 -15.92 -28.57 -8.83
C ALA A 22 -15.14 -28.08 -7.60
N LEU A 23 -15.80 -27.42 -6.65
CA LEU A 23 -15.24 -27.14 -5.33
C LEU A 23 -14.97 -28.43 -4.53
N ALA A 24 -15.85 -29.42 -4.63
CA ALA A 24 -15.75 -30.71 -3.95
C ALA A 24 -14.76 -31.70 -4.62
N ARG A 25 -14.34 -31.44 -5.86
CA ARG A 25 -13.34 -32.23 -6.62
C ARG A 25 -11.96 -31.54 -6.71
N ARG A 26 -11.67 -30.55 -5.88
CA ARG A 26 -10.31 -29.98 -5.84
C ARG A 26 -9.35 -31.01 -5.25
N SER A 27 -8.78 -31.85 -6.10
CA SER A 27 -7.53 -32.54 -5.80
C SER A 27 -6.53 -31.52 -5.26
N SER A 28 -5.85 -31.88 -4.18
CA SER A 28 -4.84 -30.96 -3.60
C SER A 28 -3.75 -30.67 -4.64
N PRO A 29 -3.10 -29.49 -4.61
CA PRO A 29 -1.95 -29.24 -5.49
C PRO A 29 -0.89 -30.34 -5.40
N ASP A 30 -0.74 -30.94 -4.22
CA ASP A 30 0.15 -32.05 -3.92
C ASP A 30 -0.24 -33.34 -4.69
N GLU A 31 -1.54 -33.62 -4.86
CA GLU A 31 -2.03 -34.74 -5.67
C GLU A 31 -1.91 -34.47 -7.17
N LEU A 32 -2.25 -33.25 -7.59
CA LEU A 32 -2.19 -32.81 -8.99
C LEU A 32 -0.76 -32.80 -9.53
N LEU A 33 0.23 -32.52 -8.68
CA LEU A 33 1.64 -32.64 -9.06
C LEU A 33 1.99 -34.07 -9.52
N GLY A 34 1.32 -35.07 -8.95
CA GLY A 34 1.46 -36.45 -9.36
C GLY A 34 0.97 -36.69 -10.79
N GLU A 35 -0.02 -35.97 -11.29
CA GLU A 35 -0.53 -36.15 -12.66
C GLU A 35 0.51 -35.75 -13.73
N LEU A 36 1.43 -34.86 -13.36
CA LEU A 36 2.57 -34.44 -14.19
C LEU A 36 3.74 -35.45 -14.20
N LEU A 37 3.62 -36.57 -13.49
CA LEU A 37 4.65 -37.61 -13.40
C LEU A 37 4.10 -38.99 -13.80
N PRO A 38 4.17 -39.36 -15.10
CA PRO A 38 3.67 -40.65 -15.56
C PRO A 38 4.41 -41.81 -14.88
N ARG A 39 3.67 -42.87 -14.53
CA ARG A 39 4.25 -44.07 -13.92
C ARG A 39 5.13 -44.81 -14.93
N ARG A 40 6.30 -45.25 -14.48
CA ARG A 40 7.22 -46.08 -15.27
C ARG A 40 7.89 -47.15 -14.41
N ALA A 41 8.59 -48.09 -15.05
CA ALA A 41 9.45 -49.04 -14.35
C ALA A 41 10.57 -48.30 -13.60
N GLN A 42 10.93 -48.79 -12.41
CA GLN A 42 11.95 -48.17 -11.57
C GLN A 42 13.26 -47.99 -12.35
N LYS A 43 13.66 -46.74 -12.56
CA LYS A 43 14.88 -46.39 -13.28
C LYS A 43 15.52 -45.14 -12.68
N LYS A 44 16.85 -45.16 -12.58
CA LYS A 44 17.65 -44.00 -12.19
C LYS A 44 17.31 -42.79 -13.06
N ALA A 45 17.07 -41.65 -12.43
CA ALA A 45 16.79 -40.37 -13.05
C ALA A 45 17.75 -39.32 -12.48
N ASN A 46 17.93 -38.23 -13.22
CA ASN A 46 18.60 -37.02 -12.75
C ASN A 46 17.62 -35.84 -12.87
N ALA A 47 18.07 -34.66 -12.43
CA ALA A 47 17.23 -33.46 -12.46
C ALA A 47 16.68 -33.15 -13.87
N ALA A 48 17.54 -33.23 -14.90
CA ALA A 48 17.16 -32.92 -16.28
C ALA A 48 16.05 -33.84 -16.81
N THR A 49 16.14 -35.16 -16.57
CA THR A 49 15.11 -36.11 -17.00
C THR A 49 13.77 -35.83 -16.34
N VAL A 50 13.74 -35.52 -15.05
CA VAL A 50 12.48 -35.23 -14.35
C VAL A 50 11.91 -33.87 -14.78
N MET A 51 12.76 -32.87 -14.96
CA MET A 51 12.39 -31.54 -15.45
C MET A 51 11.75 -31.61 -16.85
N GLU A 52 12.35 -32.36 -17.78
CA GLU A 52 11.81 -32.58 -19.13
C GLU A 52 10.41 -33.22 -19.05
N VAL A 53 10.24 -34.28 -18.25
CA VAL A 53 8.95 -34.94 -18.08
C VAL A 53 7.89 -33.99 -17.53
N LEU A 54 8.20 -33.23 -16.48
CA LEU A 54 7.27 -32.25 -15.90
C LEU A 54 6.85 -31.20 -16.94
N SER A 55 7.82 -30.68 -17.69
CA SER A 55 7.61 -29.63 -18.69
C SER A 55 6.77 -30.15 -19.87
N GLU A 56 7.06 -31.35 -20.36
CA GLU A 56 6.31 -32.00 -21.44
C GLU A 56 4.87 -32.29 -21.04
N MET A 57 4.65 -32.83 -19.84
CA MET A 57 3.31 -33.13 -19.34
C MET A 57 2.47 -31.87 -19.17
N ALA A 58 3.08 -30.79 -18.65
CA ALA A 58 2.41 -29.48 -18.56
C ALA A 58 2.07 -28.93 -19.96
N ALA A 59 3.01 -29.00 -20.92
CA ALA A 59 2.79 -28.55 -22.29
C ALA A 59 1.71 -29.35 -23.04
N GLN A 60 1.53 -30.63 -22.70
CA GLN A 60 0.46 -31.50 -23.23
C GLN A 60 -0.91 -31.23 -22.58
N GLY A 61 -1.01 -30.31 -21.63
CA GLY A 61 -2.26 -29.95 -20.98
C GLY A 61 -2.70 -30.88 -19.85
N HIS A 62 -1.80 -31.74 -19.35
CA HIS A 62 -2.09 -32.58 -18.18
C HIS A 62 -2.13 -31.80 -16.86
N GLY A 63 -1.77 -30.52 -16.88
CA GLY A 63 -1.83 -29.61 -15.75
C GLY A 63 -1.04 -28.34 -16.07
N SER A 64 -0.92 -27.44 -15.09
CA SER A 64 0.04 -26.33 -15.17
C SER A 64 1.00 -26.41 -13.98
N LEU A 65 2.27 -26.16 -14.25
CA LEU A 65 3.34 -26.06 -13.28
C LEU A 65 4.06 -24.74 -13.53
N ARG A 66 3.94 -23.81 -12.59
CA ARG A 66 4.38 -22.43 -12.81
C ARG A 66 5.13 -21.90 -11.61
N TRP A 67 6.02 -20.95 -11.85
CA TRP A 67 6.69 -20.22 -10.79
C TRP A 67 6.01 -18.86 -10.57
N ASN A 68 5.50 -18.62 -9.37
CA ASN A 68 4.93 -17.33 -9.01
C ASN A 68 6.03 -16.36 -8.59
N LEU A 69 6.32 -15.37 -9.44
CA LEU A 69 7.35 -14.34 -9.22
C LEU A 69 7.03 -13.36 -8.07
N MET A 70 5.78 -13.32 -7.59
CA MET A 70 5.42 -12.53 -6.42
C MET A 70 5.74 -13.28 -5.13
N THR A 71 5.31 -14.54 -5.01
CA THR A 71 5.47 -15.30 -3.76
C THR A 71 6.76 -16.12 -3.69
N ASP A 72 7.48 -16.24 -4.82
CA ASP A 72 8.58 -17.18 -5.04
C ASP A 72 8.16 -18.61 -4.70
N GLU A 73 7.00 -19.06 -5.21
CA GLU A 73 6.47 -20.40 -4.93
C GLU A 73 6.13 -21.15 -6.23
N VAL A 74 6.31 -22.47 -6.18
CA VAL A 74 5.80 -23.38 -7.22
C VAL A 74 4.29 -23.47 -7.09
N GLU A 75 3.58 -23.29 -8.19
CA GLU A 75 2.14 -23.46 -8.27
C GLU A 75 1.77 -24.60 -9.22
N VAL A 76 0.80 -25.40 -8.79
CA VAL A 76 0.18 -26.45 -9.61
C VAL A 76 -1.27 -26.10 -9.82
N GLN A 77 -1.69 -25.94 -11.08
CA GLN A 77 -3.03 -25.47 -11.43
C GLN A 77 -3.42 -24.15 -10.73
N GLY A 78 -2.44 -23.24 -10.57
CA GLY A 78 -2.63 -21.93 -9.93
C GLY A 78 -2.79 -21.99 -8.41
N MET A 79 -2.52 -23.13 -7.77
CA MET A 79 -2.50 -23.28 -6.32
C MET A 79 -1.06 -23.47 -5.83
N PRO A 80 -0.63 -22.76 -4.76
CA PRO A 80 0.71 -22.91 -4.22
C PRO A 80 0.92 -24.32 -3.68
N LEU A 81 2.05 -24.91 -4.06
CA LEU A 81 2.47 -26.22 -3.58
C LEU A 81 2.85 -26.11 -2.09
N SER A 82 2.46 -27.11 -1.28
CA SER A 82 2.82 -27.09 0.13
C SER A 82 4.34 -27.19 0.33
N PRO A 83 4.93 -26.56 1.37
CA PRO A 83 6.35 -26.70 1.65
C PRO A 83 6.78 -28.16 1.80
N THR A 84 5.93 -28.99 2.41
CA THR A 84 6.16 -30.43 2.56
C THR A 84 6.18 -31.15 1.22
N ALA A 85 5.23 -30.88 0.32
CA ALA A 85 5.21 -31.53 -1.00
C ALA A 85 6.40 -31.11 -1.86
N HIS A 86 6.84 -29.85 -1.75
CA HIS A 86 8.07 -29.37 -2.37
C HIS A 86 9.31 -30.10 -1.82
N ASP A 87 9.50 -30.09 -0.50
CA ASP A 87 10.64 -30.72 0.17
C ASP A 87 10.72 -32.24 -0.01
N CYS A 88 9.55 -32.89 -0.14
CA CYS A 88 9.41 -34.33 -0.27
C CYS A 88 9.09 -34.78 -1.70
N PHE A 89 9.24 -33.90 -2.70
CA PHE A 89 8.94 -34.23 -4.09
C PHE A 89 9.67 -35.47 -4.61
N TYR A 90 10.86 -35.76 -4.09
CA TYR A 90 11.62 -36.98 -4.40
C TYR A 90 10.87 -38.27 -4.05
N VAL A 91 10.06 -38.28 -2.98
CA VAL A 91 9.23 -39.44 -2.59
C VAL A 91 8.18 -39.70 -3.66
N LEU A 92 7.54 -38.64 -4.15
CA LEU A 92 6.58 -38.74 -5.25
C LEU A 92 7.26 -39.27 -6.51
N CYS A 93 8.43 -38.73 -6.89
CA CYS A 93 9.24 -39.24 -8.01
C CYS A 93 9.53 -40.75 -7.87
N GLN A 94 10.03 -41.18 -6.71
CA GLN A 94 10.36 -42.58 -6.45
C GLN A 94 9.14 -43.48 -6.52
N SER A 95 7.99 -43.03 -5.99
CA SER A 95 6.72 -43.77 -6.07
C SER A 95 6.20 -43.96 -7.52
N ARG A 96 6.68 -43.14 -8.46
CA ARG A 96 6.32 -43.18 -9.89
C ARG A 96 7.37 -43.88 -10.76
N GLY A 97 8.44 -44.41 -10.19
CA GLY A 97 9.48 -45.14 -10.93
C GLY A 97 10.74 -44.31 -11.26
N TYR A 98 10.91 -43.13 -10.65
CA TYR A 98 12.07 -42.26 -10.85
C TYR A 98 12.97 -42.34 -9.62
N ASP A 99 14.04 -43.12 -9.71
CA ASP A 99 15.05 -43.19 -8.65
C ASP A 99 15.97 -41.96 -8.74
N ILE A 100 15.69 -40.97 -7.90
CA ILE A 100 16.33 -39.63 -7.90
C ILE A 100 16.63 -39.19 -6.46
N ALA A 101 17.71 -38.42 -6.28
CA ALA A 101 18.05 -37.84 -4.99
C ALA A 101 17.18 -36.62 -4.65
N LYS A 102 17.04 -36.30 -3.34
CA LYS A 102 16.23 -35.16 -2.86
C LYS A 102 16.60 -33.84 -3.55
N GLY A 103 17.88 -33.50 -3.58
CA GLY A 103 18.34 -32.23 -4.17
C GLY A 103 18.05 -32.13 -5.67
N GLU A 104 18.31 -33.22 -6.42
CA GLU A 104 18.04 -33.26 -7.86
C GLU A 104 16.54 -33.17 -8.18
N ALA A 105 15.68 -33.76 -7.35
CA ALA A 105 14.23 -33.67 -7.51
C ALA A 105 13.73 -32.24 -7.30
N ILE A 106 14.20 -31.57 -6.24
CA ILE A 106 13.83 -30.16 -5.97
C ILE A 106 14.33 -29.26 -7.10
N ASP A 107 15.58 -29.41 -7.52
CA ASP A 107 16.14 -28.64 -8.63
C ASP A 107 15.33 -28.86 -9.93
N ALA A 108 14.89 -30.10 -10.21
CA ALA A 108 14.03 -30.40 -11.36
C ALA A 108 12.66 -29.70 -11.29
N LEU A 109 12.03 -29.74 -10.11
CA LEU A 109 10.72 -29.13 -9.89
C LEU A 109 10.77 -27.61 -10.05
N ASP A 110 11.75 -26.97 -9.41
CA ASP A 110 11.92 -25.52 -9.45
C ASP A 110 12.24 -25.03 -10.86
N LEU A 111 13.16 -25.70 -11.56
CA LEU A 111 13.54 -25.32 -12.93
C LEU A 111 12.38 -25.54 -13.92
N ALA A 112 11.61 -26.62 -13.78
CA ALA A 112 10.43 -26.86 -14.61
C ALA A 112 9.38 -25.76 -14.40
N ALA A 113 9.10 -25.40 -13.14
CA ALA A 113 8.16 -24.33 -12.80
C ALA A 113 8.64 -22.95 -13.30
N GLN A 114 9.94 -22.66 -13.19
CA GLN A 114 10.53 -21.41 -13.69
C GLN A 114 10.48 -21.28 -15.22
N GLY A 115 10.36 -22.40 -15.95
CA GLY A 115 10.13 -22.40 -17.39
C GLY A 115 8.83 -21.70 -17.83
N ASP A 116 7.83 -21.64 -16.93
CA ASP A 116 6.58 -20.87 -17.11
C ASP A 116 6.35 -19.94 -15.91
N ALA A 117 7.37 -19.14 -15.57
CA ALA A 117 7.29 -18.15 -14.53
C ALA A 117 6.35 -17.00 -14.90
N TYR A 118 5.61 -16.49 -13.91
CA TYR A 118 4.70 -15.37 -14.12
C TYR A 118 4.55 -14.51 -12.87
N HIS A 119 4.20 -13.24 -13.05
CA HIS A 119 3.84 -12.36 -11.94
C HIS A 119 2.32 -12.14 -11.96
N PRO A 120 1.58 -12.52 -10.90
CA PRO A 120 0.11 -12.56 -10.93
C PRO A 120 -0.52 -11.18 -11.15
N VAL A 121 0.01 -10.12 -10.51
CA VAL A 121 -0.45 -8.74 -10.73
C VAL A 121 -0.18 -8.26 -12.15
N GLN A 122 1.01 -8.51 -12.70
CA GLN A 122 1.36 -8.05 -14.05
C GLN A 122 0.44 -8.72 -15.07
N ASN A 123 0.24 -10.04 -14.97
CA ASN A 123 -0.67 -10.78 -15.84
C ASN A 123 -2.12 -10.27 -15.75
N TRP A 124 -2.58 -9.94 -14.55
CA TRP A 124 -3.93 -9.40 -14.36
C TRP A 124 -4.08 -7.97 -14.88
N LEU A 125 -3.09 -7.10 -14.68
CA LEU A 125 -3.07 -5.76 -15.28
C LEU A 125 -3.05 -5.83 -16.80
N LEU A 126 -2.28 -6.77 -17.36
CA LEU A 126 -2.27 -7.04 -18.79
C LEU A 126 -3.62 -7.55 -19.30
N SER A 127 -4.36 -8.38 -18.54
CA SER A 127 -5.70 -8.81 -18.94
C SER A 127 -6.76 -7.70 -18.83
N CYS A 128 -6.52 -6.69 -18.00
CA CYS A 128 -7.36 -5.50 -17.93
C CYS A 128 -7.20 -4.56 -19.13
N ARG A 129 -6.10 -4.65 -19.89
CA ARG A 129 -5.78 -3.70 -20.98
C ARG A 129 -6.85 -3.61 -22.07
N ASP A 130 -7.59 -4.70 -22.28
CA ASP A 130 -8.60 -4.82 -23.33
C ASP A 130 -9.99 -4.32 -22.86
N GLN A 131 -10.11 -3.90 -21.59
CA GLN A 131 -11.32 -3.29 -21.05
C GLN A 131 -11.44 -1.83 -21.50
N GLU A 132 -12.68 -1.37 -21.69
CA GLU A 132 -12.92 0.06 -21.91
C GLU A 132 -12.48 0.85 -20.66
N PRO A 133 -11.55 1.81 -20.78
CA PRO A 133 -11.06 2.56 -19.62
C PRO A 133 -12.19 3.29 -18.88
N TYR A 134 -12.05 3.41 -17.56
CA TYR A 134 -12.90 4.28 -16.74
C TYR A 134 -12.15 5.57 -16.45
N ASP A 135 -12.84 6.72 -16.43
CA ASP A 135 -12.21 7.99 -16.08
C ASP A 135 -11.87 8.00 -14.58
N ILE A 136 -10.58 7.81 -14.27
CA ILE A 136 -10.10 7.80 -12.89
C ILE A 136 -9.75 9.20 -12.35
N PHE A 137 -9.78 10.24 -13.18
CA PHE A 137 -9.44 11.62 -12.77
C PHE A 137 -10.46 12.26 -11.84
N ARG A 138 -11.61 11.62 -11.62
CA ARG A 138 -12.64 12.06 -10.67
C ARG A 138 -13.02 10.98 -9.65
N LEU A 139 -12.22 9.92 -9.55
CA LEU A 139 -12.55 8.74 -8.74
C LEU A 139 -12.63 9.06 -7.24
N ALA A 140 -11.81 9.98 -6.74
CA ALA A 140 -11.86 10.39 -5.33
C ALA A 140 -13.14 11.19 -5.06
N SER A 141 -13.46 12.14 -5.94
CA SER A 141 -14.71 12.90 -5.88
C SER A 141 -15.93 11.98 -5.98
N GLU A 142 -15.92 10.96 -6.82
CA GLU A 142 -17.07 10.06 -6.99
C GLU A 142 -17.31 9.16 -5.76
N PHE A 143 -16.26 8.45 -5.31
CA PHE A 143 -16.40 7.41 -4.28
C PHE A 143 -16.18 7.93 -2.86
N LEU A 144 -15.26 8.87 -2.67
CA LEU A 144 -14.77 9.28 -1.35
C LEU A 144 -15.33 10.64 -0.90
N ARG A 145 -15.52 11.57 -1.86
CA ARG A 145 -15.89 12.97 -1.62
C ARG A 145 -16.95 13.48 -2.63
N PRO A 146 -18.16 12.89 -2.67
CA PRO A 146 -19.21 13.23 -3.65
C PRO A 146 -19.58 14.72 -3.74
N GLY A 147 -19.42 15.49 -2.66
CA GLY A 147 -19.65 16.94 -2.67
C GLY A 147 -18.73 17.70 -3.64
N ASP A 148 -17.51 17.20 -3.86
CA ASP A 148 -16.51 17.82 -4.72
C ASP A 148 -16.80 17.59 -6.22
N LEU A 149 -17.72 16.67 -6.55
CA LEU A 149 -18.02 16.27 -7.93
C LEU A 149 -18.57 17.42 -8.78
N SER A 150 -19.31 18.34 -8.14
CA SER A 150 -19.86 19.55 -8.77
C SER A 150 -18.81 20.61 -9.13
N GLY A 151 -17.63 20.53 -8.52
CA GLY A 151 -16.52 21.47 -8.73
C GLY A 151 -15.48 20.96 -9.73
N PRO A 152 -14.35 21.68 -9.86
CA PRO A 152 -13.21 21.24 -10.67
C PRO A 152 -12.45 20.06 -10.02
N GLU A 153 -11.49 19.50 -10.75
CA GLU A 153 -10.56 18.47 -10.26
C GLU A 153 -9.82 18.92 -8.98
N THR A 154 -9.93 18.11 -7.93
CA THR A 154 -9.30 18.39 -6.64
C THR A 154 -7.92 17.76 -6.53
N ILE A 155 -7.13 18.18 -5.53
CA ILE A 155 -5.88 17.50 -5.21
C ILE A 155 -6.12 16.04 -4.79
N TYR A 156 -7.24 15.74 -4.16
CA TYR A 156 -7.59 14.38 -3.72
C TYR A 156 -7.77 13.43 -4.91
N ASP A 157 -8.36 13.92 -6.00
CA ASP A 157 -8.44 13.17 -7.26
C ASP A 157 -7.03 12.87 -7.79
N ARG A 158 -6.17 13.89 -7.85
CA ARG A 158 -4.78 13.72 -8.34
C ARG A 158 -3.97 12.75 -7.49
N MET A 159 -4.11 12.80 -6.16
CA MET A 159 -3.46 11.86 -5.24
C MET A 159 -3.89 10.42 -5.51
N LEU A 160 -5.19 10.18 -5.70
CA LEU A 160 -5.71 8.84 -5.97
C LEU A 160 -5.22 8.30 -7.32
N VAL A 161 -5.32 9.10 -8.39
CA VAL A 161 -4.79 8.70 -9.72
C VAL A 161 -3.30 8.35 -9.64
N LYS A 162 -2.50 9.19 -8.97
CA LYS A 162 -1.05 8.98 -8.84
C LYS A 162 -0.71 7.76 -7.99
N THR A 163 -1.52 7.43 -7.00
CA THR A 163 -1.38 6.21 -6.19
C THR A 163 -1.63 4.98 -7.05
N LEU A 164 -2.69 4.97 -7.87
CA LEU A 164 -2.99 3.85 -8.78
C LEU A 164 -1.90 3.69 -9.85
N VAL A 165 -1.46 4.79 -10.47
CA VAL A 165 -0.35 4.76 -11.44
C VAL A 165 0.96 4.32 -10.78
N GLY A 166 1.22 4.75 -9.54
CA GLY A 166 2.37 4.32 -8.74
C GLY A 166 2.35 2.82 -8.43
N ALA A 167 1.16 2.26 -8.15
CA ALA A 167 0.98 0.83 -7.93
C ALA A 167 1.25 0.02 -9.21
N VAL A 168 0.75 0.47 -10.36
CA VAL A 168 1.09 -0.14 -11.66
C VAL A 168 2.60 -0.09 -11.90
N ARG A 169 3.22 1.08 -11.67
CA ARG A 169 4.67 1.24 -11.84
C ARG A 169 5.45 0.28 -10.95
N ARG A 170 5.09 0.15 -9.67
CA ARG A 170 5.71 -0.82 -8.75
C ARG A 170 5.58 -2.27 -9.23
N ALA A 171 4.47 -2.63 -9.88
CA ALA A 171 4.30 -3.97 -10.44
C ALA A 171 5.23 -4.24 -11.64
N PHE A 172 5.42 -3.27 -12.54
CA PHE A 172 6.23 -3.45 -13.78
C PHE A 172 7.69 -3.02 -13.67
N ASP A 173 8.02 -2.16 -12.72
CA ASP A 173 9.37 -1.69 -12.37
C ASP A 173 9.60 -1.82 -10.85
N PRO A 174 9.69 -3.05 -10.32
CA PRO A 174 9.91 -3.26 -8.89
C PRO A 174 11.15 -2.51 -8.40
N GLY A 175 11.03 -1.87 -7.24
CA GLY A 175 12.10 -1.03 -6.68
C GLY A 175 12.11 0.40 -7.20
N CYS A 176 11.20 0.81 -8.10
CA CYS A 176 11.00 2.21 -8.43
C CYS A 176 10.67 3.04 -7.17
N GLN A 177 11.00 4.33 -7.16
CA GLN A 177 10.63 5.16 -6.01
C GLN A 177 9.11 5.36 -5.93
N HIS A 178 8.53 5.00 -4.81
CA HIS A 178 7.16 5.34 -4.42
C HIS A 178 7.15 5.40 -2.89
N ASP A 179 7.58 6.52 -2.33
CA ASP A 179 7.77 6.75 -0.89
C ASP A 179 6.57 7.43 -0.22
N THR A 180 5.43 7.46 -0.91
CA THR A 180 4.17 8.07 -0.48
C THR A 180 3.16 7.02 -0.04
N CYS A 181 2.29 7.38 0.90
CA CYS A 181 1.20 6.58 1.41
C CYS A 181 -0.07 7.43 1.37
N LEU A 182 -1.05 6.99 0.57
CA LEU A 182 -2.37 7.62 0.48
C LEU A 182 -3.27 7.11 1.61
N VAL A 183 -3.67 8.02 2.48
CA VAL A 183 -4.44 7.74 3.70
C VAL A 183 -5.87 8.23 3.52
N LEU A 184 -6.82 7.33 3.74
CA LEU A 184 -8.25 7.65 3.81
C LEU A 184 -8.62 7.94 5.26
N GLN A 185 -8.90 9.21 5.56
CA GLN A 185 -9.25 9.70 6.88
C GLN A 185 -10.76 9.95 6.96
N GLY A 186 -11.43 9.64 8.07
CA GLY A 186 -12.85 9.96 8.25
C GLY A 186 -13.57 8.98 9.16
N GLU A 187 -14.90 9.07 9.25
CA GLU A 187 -15.70 8.28 10.19
C GLU A 187 -15.44 6.76 10.09
N GLY A 188 -15.40 6.09 11.24
CA GLY A 188 -15.36 4.63 11.32
C GLY A 188 -16.63 4.01 10.72
N GLY A 189 -16.48 2.90 9.98
CA GLY A 189 -17.62 2.22 9.35
C GLY A 189 -18.05 2.77 7.99
N SER A 190 -17.34 3.75 7.43
CA SER A 190 -17.53 4.28 6.06
C SER A 190 -16.99 3.39 4.93
N ARG A 191 -16.47 2.19 5.25
CA ARG A 191 -15.87 1.20 4.32
C ARG A 191 -14.51 1.58 3.68
N LYS A 192 -13.72 2.47 4.29
CA LYS A 192 -12.37 2.88 3.79
C LYS A 192 -11.42 1.70 3.53
N THR A 193 -11.27 0.77 4.48
CA THR A 193 -10.42 -0.42 4.27
C THR A 193 -10.99 -1.32 3.16
N SER A 194 -12.32 -1.41 3.05
CA SER A 194 -12.97 -2.17 1.98
C SER A 194 -12.76 -1.53 0.60
N PHE A 195 -12.70 -0.20 0.50
CA PHE A 195 -12.32 0.48 -0.74
C PHE A 195 -10.94 0.03 -1.23
N TRP A 196 -9.92 0.06 -0.36
CA TRP A 196 -8.58 -0.41 -0.71
C TRP A 196 -8.56 -1.90 -1.04
N ARG A 197 -9.22 -2.71 -0.20
CA ARG A 197 -9.34 -4.16 -0.43
C ARG A 197 -9.94 -4.46 -1.80
N THR A 198 -11.07 -3.84 -2.14
CA THR A 198 -11.72 -4.02 -3.43
C THR A 198 -10.77 -3.70 -4.59
N LEU A 199 -10.02 -2.60 -4.53
CA LEU A 199 -9.10 -2.22 -5.60
C LEU A 199 -7.92 -3.19 -5.75
N PHE A 200 -7.34 -3.69 -4.65
CA PHE A 200 -6.10 -4.47 -4.67
C PHE A 200 -6.29 -5.99 -4.53
N ASP A 201 -7.50 -6.48 -4.25
CA ASP A 201 -7.78 -7.91 -4.15
C ASP A 201 -7.37 -8.68 -5.42
N PRO A 202 -6.91 -9.94 -5.32
CA PRO A 202 -6.67 -10.70 -4.09
C PRO A 202 -5.32 -10.39 -3.43
N TRP A 203 -4.52 -9.45 -3.96
CA TRP A 203 -3.17 -9.12 -3.47
C TRP A 203 -3.17 -7.96 -2.47
N PHE A 204 -4.20 -7.89 -1.63
CA PHE A 204 -4.34 -6.89 -0.58
C PHE A 204 -4.14 -7.50 0.80
N THR A 205 -3.49 -6.77 1.71
CA THR A 205 -3.46 -7.14 3.13
C THR A 205 -3.44 -5.91 4.04
N THR A 206 -3.92 -6.07 5.27
CA THR A 206 -3.67 -5.11 6.34
C THR A 206 -2.35 -5.48 7.01
N PHE A 207 -1.36 -4.61 6.90
CA PHE A 207 -0.05 -4.78 7.49
C PHE A 207 -0.12 -4.60 9.01
N ARG A 208 0.14 -5.70 9.74
CA ARG A 208 0.24 -5.74 11.21
C ARG A 208 1.63 -6.14 11.71
N GLY A 209 2.59 -6.20 10.80
CA GLY A 209 3.95 -6.64 11.11
C GLY A 209 4.73 -5.57 11.88
N ARG A 210 5.68 -6.01 12.72
CA ARG A 210 6.66 -5.10 13.31
C ARG A 210 7.63 -4.63 12.22
N ILE A 211 7.66 -3.33 11.95
CA ILE A 211 8.59 -2.72 10.97
C ILE A 211 10.03 -3.17 11.27
N GLY A 212 10.72 -3.65 10.23
CA GLY A 212 12.09 -4.16 10.33
C GLY A 212 12.21 -5.64 10.73
N SER A 213 11.10 -6.34 10.97
CA SER A 213 11.14 -7.80 11.17
C SER A 213 11.22 -8.55 9.83
N LYS A 214 11.69 -9.81 9.89
CA LYS A 214 11.68 -10.71 8.73
C LYS A 214 10.26 -10.96 8.20
N ASP A 215 9.29 -11.10 9.10
CA ASP A 215 7.89 -11.34 8.73
C ASP A 215 7.26 -10.12 8.05
N ALA A 216 7.69 -8.91 8.43
CA ALA A 216 7.29 -7.68 7.75
C ALA A 216 7.80 -7.67 6.30
N MET A 217 9.06 -8.05 6.07
CA MET A 217 9.61 -8.18 4.72
C MET A 217 8.84 -9.23 3.91
N LEU A 218 8.60 -10.42 4.46
CA LEU A 218 7.82 -11.45 3.77
C LEU A 218 6.41 -10.97 3.41
N THR A 219 5.77 -10.18 4.27
CA THR A 219 4.45 -9.60 3.99
C THR A 219 4.52 -8.58 2.85
N VAL A 220 5.50 -7.66 2.89
CA VAL A 220 5.71 -6.62 1.86
C VAL A 220 5.93 -7.21 0.47
N HIS A 221 6.58 -8.37 0.39
CA HIS A 221 6.88 -9.05 -0.85
C HIS A 221 5.83 -10.10 -1.25
N ARG A 222 4.77 -10.33 -0.47
CA ARG A 222 3.68 -11.26 -0.84
C ARG A 222 2.42 -10.56 -1.34
N PHE A 223 2.30 -9.26 -1.16
CA PHE A 223 1.09 -8.49 -1.45
C PHE A 223 1.44 -7.25 -2.27
N TRP A 224 0.50 -6.79 -3.09
CA TRP A 224 0.67 -5.61 -3.93
C TRP A 224 0.21 -4.33 -3.22
N GLY A 225 -0.95 -4.39 -2.56
CA GLY A 225 -1.48 -3.29 -1.75
C GLY A 225 -1.41 -3.63 -0.27
N LEU A 226 -0.63 -2.86 0.50
CA LEU A 226 -0.49 -3.04 1.94
C LEU A 226 -1.12 -1.86 2.68
N GLU A 227 -2.22 -2.10 3.37
CA GLU A 227 -2.83 -1.09 4.21
C GLU A 227 -2.19 -1.04 5.60
N LEU A 228 -1.72 0.14 6.00
CA LEU A 228 -1.22 0.45 7.32
C LEU A 228 -2.42 0.70 8.24
N GLY A 229 -2.94 -0.37 8.87
CA GLY A 229 -4.18 -0.32 9.65
C GLY A 229 -4.09 0.32 11.05
N GLU A 230 -2.89 0.69 11.51
CA GLU A 230 -2.66 1.27 12.85
C GLU A 230 -1.98 2.65 12.79
N LEU A 231 -2.31 3.48 11.78
CA LEU A 231 -1.77 4.84 11.72
C LEU A 231 -2.16 5.67 12.96
N ASP A 232 -3.35 5.44 13.52
CA ASP A 232 -3.84 6.11 14.75
C ASP A 232 -3.01 5.75 16.00
N GLY A 233 -2.27 4.64 15.97
CA GLY A 233 -1.44 4.16 17.08
C GLY A 233 -0.01 4.72 17.09
N ILE A 234 0.37 5.50 16.08
CA ILE A 234 1.71 6.08 15.95
C ILE A 234 1.81 7.25 16.93
N THR A 235 2.23 6.96 18.16
CA THR A 235 2.30 7.95 19.25
C THR A 235 3.72 8.48 19.52
N SER A 236 4.73 8.02 18.76
CA SER A 236 6.13 8.41 18.97
C SER A 236 6.87 8.80 17.69
N GLN A 237 7.73 9.81 17.79
CA GLN A 237 8.58 10.27 16.69
C GLN A 237 9.51 9.17 16.17
N THR A 238 10.03 8.31 17.05
CA THR A 238 10.87 7.18 16.66
C THR A 238 10.10 6.21 15.76
N HIS A 239 8.85 5.89 16.11
CA HIS A 239 8.01 5.01 15.29
C HIS A 239 7.66 5.65 13.94
N ALA A 240 7.36 6.96 13.93
CA ALA A 240 7.17 7.72 12.70
C ALA A 240 8.42 7.74 11.81
N GLY A 241 9.61 7.89 12.39
CA GLY A 241 10.89 7.80 11.68
C GLY A 241 11.13 6.43 11.05
N HIS A 242 10.87 5.34 11.80
CA HIS A 242 10.96 3.99 11.26
C HIS A 242 9.98 3.76 10.11
N LEU A 243 8.75 4.28 10.22
CA LEU A 243 7.76 4.18 9.17
C LEU A 243 8.15 4.97 7.91
N LYS A 244 8.71 6.17 8.05
CA LYS A 244 9.24 6.94 6.90
C LYS A 244 10.35 6.19 6.17
N ASN A 245 11.28 5.60 6.92
CA ASN A 245 12.33 4.77 6.35
C ASN A 245 11.72 3.57 5.65
N PHE A 246 10.75 2.91 6.30
CA PHE A 246 10.04 1.79 5.73
C PHE A 246 9.33 2.15 4.42
N LEU A 247 8.60 3.26 4.35
CA LEU A 247 7.97 3.73 3.11
C LEU A 247 8.99 4.07 2.01
N SER A 248 10.15 4.61 2.39
CA SER A 248 11.19 5.05 1.45
C SER A 248 12.10 3.92 0.94
N THR A 249 12.02 2.72 1.53
CA THR A 249 12.84 1.60 1.10
C THR A 249 12.36 1.07 -0.25
N ASN A 250 13.27 1.01 -1.22
CA ASN A 250 13.01 0.49 -2.56
C ASN A 250 13.31 -1.00 -2.69
N VAL A 251 14.36 -1.47 -2.01
CA VAL A 251 14.89 -2.83 -2.08
C VAL A 251 15.15 -3.32 -0.67
N ASP A 252 14.63 -4.49 -0.33
CA ASP A 252 14.94 -5.17 0.93
C ASP A 252 16.03 -6.22 0.72
N SER A 253 16.71 -6.64 1.77
CA SER A 253 17.69 -7.73 1.72
C SER A 253 17.30 -8.82 2.69
N PHE A 254 16.80 -9.94 2.18
CA PHE A 254 16.42 -11.10 2.98
C PHE A 254 16.57 -12.40 2.20
N ARG A 255 16.37 -13.53 2.90
CA ARG A 255 16.33 -14.87 2.30
C ARG A 255 14.88 -15.23 1.99
N THR A 256 14.55 -15.39 0.72
CA THR A 256 13.23 -15.85 0.25
C THR A 256 12.99 -17.30 0.67
N PRO A 257 11.73 -17.80 0.70
CA PRO A 257 11.40 -19.14 1.20
C PRO A 257 12.26 -20.28 0.63
N TYR A 258 12.58 -20.25 -0.67
CA TYR A 258 13.47 -21.21 -1.33
C TYR A 258 14.85 -20.64 -1.70
N GLY A 259 15.12 -19.39 -1.30
CA GLY A 259 16.41 -18.76 -1.51
C GLY A 259 17.50 -19.42 -0.67
N ARG A 260 18.59 -19.86 -1.32
CA ARG A 260 19.75 -20.42 -0.61
C ARG A 260 20.58 -19.35 0.12
N LYS A 261 20.50 -18.10 -0.31
CA LYS A 261 21.27 -16.96 0.22
C LYS A 261 20.38 -15.73 0.40
N VAL A 262 20.85 -14.80 1.23
CA VAL A 262 20.26 -13.46 1.28
C VAL A 262 20.51 -12.77 -0.05
N SER A 263 19.48 -12.15 -0.61
CA SER A 263 19.55 -11.44 -1.88
C SER A 263 18.76 -10.12 -1.80
N PRO A 264 19.12 -9.12 -2.60
CA PRO A 264 18.31 -7.91 -2.74
C PRO A 264 17.02 -8.25 -3.47
N VAL A 265 15.87 -7.92 -2.87
CA VAL A 265 14.53 -8.12 -3.43
C VAL A 265 13.87 -6.74 -3.61
N PRO A 266 13.66 -6.29 -4.85
CA PRO A 266 13.03 -5.01 -5.12
C PRO A 266 11.53 -5.06 -4.81
N ARG A 267 11.01 -4.02 -4.15
CA ARG A 267 9.59 -3.99 -3.76
C ARG A 267 8.70 -3.71 -4.96
N HIS A 268 7.73 -4.60 -5.18
CA HIS A 268 6.64 -4.41 -6.14
C HIS A 268 5.36 -3.85 -5.51
N SER A 269 5.37 -3.59 -4.20
CA SER A 269 4.20 -3.23 -3.43
C SER A 269 4.08 -1.73 -3.14
N VAL A 270 2.86 -1.30 -2.83
CA VAL A 270 2.53 0.06 -2.38
C VAL A 270 1.89 0.05 -1.00
N PHE A 271 2.10 1.13 -0.27
CA PHE A 271 1.50 1.34 1.05
C PHE A 271 0.30 2.27 0.94
N LEU A 272 -0.77 1.87 1.62
CA LEU A 272 -2.05 2.57 1.69
C LEU A 272 -2.38 2.79 3.16
N GLY A 273 -3.18 3.78 3.47
CA GLY A 273 -3.57 4.07 4.85
C GLY A 273 -5.08 4.18 5.00
N THR A 274 -5.56 3.81 6.18
CA THR A 274 -6.83 4.30 6.68
C THR A 274 -6.66 4.78 8.12
N CYS A 275 -7.37 5.83 8.48
CA CYS A 275 -7.42 6.33 9.86
C CYS A 275 -8.84 6.81 10.18
N ASN A 276 -9.19 6.76 11.46
CA ASN A 276 -10.41 7.40 11.93
C ASN A 276 -10.19 8.91 12.11
N GLU A 277 -11.22 9.64 12.53
CA GLU A 277 -11.10 11.07 12.80
C GLU A 277 -10.14 11.31 13.97
N GLY A 278 -9.17 12.22 13.78
CA GLY A 278 -8.12 12.53 14.74
C GLY A 278 -6.82 12.99 14.08
N THR A 279 -5.88 13.45 14.90
CA THR A 279 -4.51 13.80 14.48
C THR A 279 -3.62 12.57 14.64
N PHE A 280 -2.91 12.19 13.57
CA PHE A 280 -2.00 11.02 13.59
C PHE A 280 -0.57 11.39 13.17
N LEU A 281 -0.34 12.61 12.69
CA LEU A 281 0.98 13.09 12.30
C LEU A 281 1.72 13.64 13.54
N VAL A 282 2.45 12.76 14.22
CA VAL A 282 3.25 13.09 15.42
C VAL A 282 4.59 13.77 15.11
N ASP A 283 5.03 13.76 13.85
CA ASP A 283 6.32 14.32 13.46
C ASP A 283 6.17 15.30 12.29
N PRO A 284 6.46 16.60 12.48
CA PRO A 284 6.30 17.64 11.47
C PRO A 284 7.33 17.55 10.32
N THR A 285 8.33 16.67 10.41
CA THR A 285 9.30 16.47 9.31
C THR A 285 8.79 15.42 8.32
N GLY A 286 8.85 15.66 7.01
CA GLY A 286 8.54 14.61 6.02
C GLY A 286 7.05 14.29 5.82
N ASN A 287 6.16 15.25 6.11
CA ASN A 287 4.72 15.18 5.83
C ASN A 287 4.40 14.91 4.35
N ARG A 288 5.28 15.28 3.41
CA ARG A 288 5.13 14.99 1.98
C ARG A 288 4.83 13.53 1.62
N ARG A 289 5.20 12.57 2.49
CA ARG A 289 4.94 11.14 2.30
C ARG A 289 3.49 10.76 2.58
N TRP A 290 2.77 11.56 3.33
CA TRP A 290 1.36 11.35 3.65
C TRP A 290 0.53 12.17 2.69
N TRP A 291 -0.29 11.48 1.92
CA TRP A 291 -1.34 12.10 1.12
C TRP A 291 -2.65 11.78 1.81
N ILE A 292 -3.35 12.80 2.31
CA ILE A 292 -4.57 12.58 3.11
C ILE A 292 -5.78 12.96 2.28
N ILE A 293 -6.72 12.03 2.15
CA ILE A 293 -8.06 12.30 1.61
C ILE A 293 -9.04 12.24 2.79
N PRO A 294 -9.61 13.37 3.21
CA PRO A 294 -10.72 13.39 4.15
C PRO A 294 -11.95 12.84 3.45
N VAL A 295 -12.38 11.64 3.81
CA VAL A 295 -13.54 10.95 3.27
C VAL A 295 -14.81 11.56 3.88
N THR A 296 -15.75 11.99 3.04
CA THR A 296 -17.03 12.55 3.51
C THR A 296 -18.14 11.50 3.64
N ARG A 297 -17.84 10.24 3.31
CA ARG A 297 -18.74 9.09 3.50
C ARG A 297 -18.83 8.72 4.98
N THR A 298 -20.01 8.30 5.40
CA THR A 298 -20.35 8.01 6.80
C THR A 298 -20.70 6.55 6.98
N ARG A 299 -21.02 6.14 8.21
CA ARG A 299 -21.56 4.80 8.47
C ARG A 299 -22.92 4.57 7.79
N GLN A 300 -23.72 5.62 7.63
CA GLN A 300 -25.05 5.57 7.01
C GLN A 300 -24.97 5.66 5.48
N GLU A 301 -24.03 6.46 4.96
CA GLU A 301 -23.78 6.62 3.54
C GLU A 301 -22.36 6.14 3.22
N GLN A 302 -22.21 4.83 3.15
CA GLN A 302 -20.91 4.16 2.98
C GLN A 302 -20.36 4.34 1.57
N ILE A 303 -19.05 4.17 1.39
CA ILE A 303 -18.43 4.02 0.07
C ILE A 303 -19.10 2.84 -0.66
N ASP A 304 -19.55 3.07 -1.90
CA ASP A 304 -20.14 2.03 -2.75
C ASP A 304 -19.07 1.07 -3.30
N THR A 305 -18.71 0.09 -2.48
CA THR A 305 -17.75 -0.95 -2.84
C THR A 305 -18.27 -1.90 -3.92
N GLU A 306 -19.59 -2.01 -4.11
CA GLU A 306 -20.17 -2.90 -5.12
C GLU A 306 -20.01 -2.33 -6.52
N ALA A 307 -20.25 -1.03 -6.69
CA ALA A 307 -19.90 -0.32 -7.91
C ALA A 307 -18.39 -0.41 -8.19
N LEU A 308 -17.56 -0.25 -7.16
CA LEU A 308 -16.12 -0.34 -7.30
C LEU A 308 -15.63 -1.72 -7.77
N VAL A 309 -16.25 -2.82 -7.30
CA VAL A 309 -15.96 -4.17 -7.80
C VAL A 309 -16.22 -4.28 -9.30
N ARG A 310 -17.33 -3.73 -9.79
CA ARG A 310 -17.69 -3.77 -11.21
C ARG A 310 -16.74 -2.93 -12.07
N LEU A 311 -16.30 -1.78 -11.55
CA LEU A 311 -15.44 -0.84 -12.27
C LEU A 311 -13.96 -1.19 -12.18
N LYS A 312 -13.54 -2.02 -11.21
CA LYS A 312 -12.14 -2.35 -10.94
C LYS A 312 -11.32 -2.66 -12.19
N PRO A 313 -11.71 -3.59 -13.11
CA PRO A 313 -10.91 -3.87 -14.29
C PRO A 313 -10.70 -2.64 -15.18
N ARG A 314 -11.73 -1.80 -15.32
CA ARG A 314 -11.71 -0.57 -16.13
C ARG A 314 -10.87 0.55 -15.49
N ILE A 315 -10.92 0.67 -14.17
CA ILE A 315 -10.09 1.59 -13.38
C ILE A 315 -8.61 1.25 -13.58
N TRP A 316 -8.26 -0.03 -13.45
CA TRP A 316 -6.87 -0.46 -13.62
C TRP A 316 -6.42 -0.45 -15.08
N ALA A 317 -7.32 -0.66 -16.05
CA ALA A 317 -7.03 -0.44 -17.47
C ALA A 317 -6.58 1.01 -17.74
N GLU A 318 -7.29 1.99 -17.18
CA GLU A 318 -6.93 3.41 -17.31
C GLU A 318 -5.60 3.73 -16.59
N ALA A 319 -5.41 3.24 -15.36
CA ALA A 319 -4.15 3.43 -14.63
C ALA A 319 -2.95 2.83 -15.39
N TYR A 320 -3.13 1.66 -16.00
CA TYR A 320 -2.12 1.02 -16.85
C TYR A 320 -1.83 1.83 -18.11
N ARG A 321 -2.87 2.35 -18.78
CA ARG A 321 -2.72 3.23 -19.95
C ARG A 321 -1.95 4.51 -19.59
N LEU A 322 -2.27 5.14 -18.47
CA LEU A 322 -1.55 6.33 -17.98
C LEU A 322 -0.08 6.01 -17.67
N PHE A 323 0.21 4.87 -17.05
CA PHE A 323 1.58 4.40 -16.83
C PHE A 323 2.35 4.26 -18.15
N LEU A 324 1.79 3.59 -19.16
CA LEU A 324 2.43 3.43 -20.47
C LEU A 324 2.70 4.77 -21.17
N ASN A 325 1.81 5.75 -20.97
CA ASN A 325 1.97 7.10 -21.49
C ASN A 325 2.93 7.99 -20.67
N GLY A 326 3.63 7.43 -19.68
CA GLY A 326 4.60 8.15 -18.87
C GLY A 326 3.99 9.10 -17.84
N TYR A 327 2.71 8.91 -17.46
CA TYR A 327 2.08 9.74 -16.44
C TYR A 327 2.86 9.67 -15.11
N SER A 328 3.11 10.84 -14.52
CA SER A 328 3.89 10.90 -13.27
C SER A 328 3.07 10.41 -12.08
N SER A 329 3.64 9.49 -11.29
CA SER A 329 3.11 9.05 -9.99
C SER A 329 3.49 9.99 -8.84
N TYR A 330 4.15 11.13 -9.11
CA TYR A 330 4.54 12.12 -8.11
C TYR A 330 3.67 13.37 -8.24
N LEU A 331 3.39 14.05 -7.13
CA LEU A 331 2.74 15.36 -7.16
C LEU A 331 3.65 16.40 -7.82
N LYS A 332 3.04 17.42 -8.41
CA LYS A 332 3.78 18.60 -8.87
C LYS A 332 4.06 19.49 -7.66
N GLU A 333 5.05 20.36 -7.74
CA GLU A 333 5.41 21.30 -6.66
C GLU A 333 4.20 22.08 -6.09
N SER A 334 3.29 22.53 -6.95
CA SER A 334 2.06 23.20 -6.51
C SER A 334 1.14 22.30 -5.69
N ASP A 335 1.03 21.03 -6.05
CA ASP A 335 0.23 20.06 -5.30
C ASP A 335 0.96 19.58 -4.04
N GLU A 336 2.30 19.54 -4.04
CA GLU A 336 3.08 19.25 -2.82
C GLU A 336 2.85 20.34 -1.76
N HIS A 337 2.84 21.62 -2.14
CA HIS A 337 2.52 22.71 -1.21
C HIS A 337 1.09 22.61 -0.66
N LEU A 338 0.12 22.23 -1.50
CA LEU A 338 -1.26 22.01 -1.06
C LEU A 338 -1.35 20.80 -0.11
N ASN A 339 -0.62 19.72 -0.41
CA ASN A 339 -0.55 18.55 0.47
C ASN A 339 0.08 18.89 1.83
N ASP A 340 1.16 19.68 1.84
CA ASP A 340 1.79 20.13 3.07
C ASP A 340 0.82 20.98 3.91
N ALA A 341 0.07 21.89 3.28
CA ALA A 341 -0.96 22.68 3.95
C ALA A 341 -2.10 21.81 4.52
N ILE A 342 -2.55 20.78 3.78
CA ILE A 342 -3.54 19.82 4.30
C ILE A 342 -2.98 19.06 5.49
N ASN A 343 -1.73 18.59 5.41
CA ASN A 343 -1.10 17.83 6.47
C ASN A 343 -0.86 18.64 7.76
N ASP A 344 -0.70 19.97 7.65
CA ASP A 344 -0.62 20.85 8.82
C ASP A 344 -1.89 20.78 9.69
N ASP A 345 -3.07 20.52 9.10
CA ASP A 345 -4.33 20.34 9.82
C ASP A 345 -4.44 18.98 10.53
N PHE A 346 -3.57 18.02 10.21
CA PHE A 346 -3.55 16.66 10.79
C PHE A 346 -2.37 16.41 11.75
N GLY A 347 -1.54 17.42 12.02
CA GLY A 347 -0.46 17.38 13.02
C GLY A 347 -0.98 17.29 14.46
N GLU A 348 -0.19 16.75 15.39
CA GLU A 348 -0.49 16.77 16.84
C GLU A 348 -1.04 18.14 17.27
N ASP A 349 -2.15 18.14 18.04
CA ASP A 349 -2.65 19.32 18.74
C ASP A 349 -1.47 19.95 19.47
N ASN A 350 -1.12 21.18 19.09
CA ASN A 350 0.03 21.84 19.68
C ASN A 350 -0.26 22.00 21.19
N PRO A 351 0.51 21.35 22.09
CA PRO A 351 0.22 21.39 23.53
C PRO A 351 0.37 22.79 24.13
N LEU A 352 0.95 23.72 23.35
CA LEU A 352 1.10 25.13 23.69
C LEU A 352 -0.04 25.99 23.12
N GLU A 353 -0.95 25.44 22.32
CA GLU A 353 -1.95 26.18 21.56
C GLU A 353 -2.81 27.08 22.45
N GLU A 354 -3.37 26.56 23.53
CA GLU A 354 -4.20 27.35 24.44
C GLU A 354 -3.39 28.47 25.12
N HIS A 355 -2.14 28.18 25.52
CA HIS A 355 -1.24 29.18 26.10
C HIS A 355 -0.86 30.27 25.10
N LEU A 356 -0.57 29.89 23.86
CA LEU A 356 -0.25 30.80 22.76
C LEU A 356 -1.45 31.67 22.38
N ASN A 357 -2.63 31.07 22.25
CA ASN A 357 -3.87 31.77 21.96
C ASN A 357 -4.24 32.72 23.09
N SER A 358 -4.09 32.32 24.36
CA SER A 358 -4.28 33.18 25.52
C SER A 358 -3.32 34.38 25.50
N PHE A 359 -2.03 34.14 25.21
CA PHE A 359 -1.03 35.20 25.07
C PHE A 359 -1.41 36.22 23.99
N ILE A 360 -1.81 35.74 22.81
CA ILE A 360 -2.22 36.59 21.68
C ILE A 360 -3.51 37.36 22.01
N ARG A 361 -4.53 36.69 22.57
CA ARG A 361 -5.82 37.29 22.93
C ARG A 361 -5.69 38.37 24.00
N SER A 362 -4.73 38.23 24.93
CA SER A 362 -4.45 39.25 25.94
C SER A 362 -3.87 40.55 25.37
N ARG A 363 -3.50 40.56 24.07
CA ARG A 363 -2.85 41.69 23.39
C ARG A 363 -3.49 41.95 22.00
N PRO A 364 -4.78 42.33 21.94
CA PRO A 364 -5.50 42.44 20.67
C PRO A 364 -4.90 43.46 19.69
N ASP A 365 -4.35 44.56 20.21
CA ASP A 365 -3.78 45.67 19.43
C ASP A 365 -2.28 45.49 19.12
N CYS A 366 -1.68 44.38 19.55
CA CYS A 366 -0.27 44.14 19.31
C CYS A 366 -0.04 43.70 17.86
N THR A 367 0.84 44.42 17.16
CA THR A 367 1.26 44.11 15.79
C THR A 367 2.63 43.46 15.74
N GLN A 368 3.40 43.50 16.84
CA GLN A 368 4.76 42.98 16.93
C GLN A 368 5.09 42.36 18.29
N ILE A 369 5.46 41.08 18.30
CA ILE A 369 5.83 40.33 19.51
C ILE A 369 7.31 39.94 19.46
N ALA A 370 8.05 40.20 20.54
CA ALA A 370 9.42 39.70 20.67
C ALA A 370 9.41 38.20 21.01
N PRO A 371 10.23 37.35 20.34
CA PRO A 371 10.29 35.92 20.67
C PRO A 371 10.63 35.66 22.14
N SER A 372 11.53 36.46 22.73
CA SER A 372 11.89 36.35 24.14
C SER A 372 10.71 36.59 25.08
N GLU A 373 9.83 37.53 24.76
CA GLU A 373 8.61 37.81 25.54
C GLU A 373 7.65 36.61 25.50
N LEU A 374 7.43 36.06 24.30
CA LEU A 374 6.57 34.91 24.09
C LEU A 374 7.12 33.66 24.81
N TYR A 375 8.42 33.40 24.72
CA TYR A 375 9.04 32.26 25.41
C TYR A 375 9.06 32.42 26.94
N ALA A 376 9.26 33.65 27.44
CA ALA A 376 9.17 33.93 28.87
C ALA A 376 7.75 33.69 29.40
N ASP A 377 6.73 34.06 28.63
CA ASP A 377 5.35 33.80 28.99
C ASP A 377 5.02 32.30 29.00
N LEU A 378 5.44 31.57 27.95
CA LEU A 378 5.23 30.13 27.87
C LEU A 378 5.95 29.37 29.00
N ALA A 379 7.15 29.80 29.37
CA ALA A 379 7.87 29.23 30.51
C ALA A 379 7.13 29.44 31.84
N ARG A 380 6.35 30.52 31.95
CA ARG A 380 5.54 30.83 33.13
C ARG A 380 4.21 30.07 33.13
N THR A 381 3.55 29.97 31.97
CA THR A 381 2.17 29.49 31.88
C THR A 381 2.06 28.01 31.56
N SER A 382 3.03 27.42 30.85
CA SER A 382 3.01 26.01 30.43
C SER A 382 4.08 25.19 31.15
N GLU A 383 3.65 24.21 31.95
CA GLU A 383 4.55 23.20 32.52
C GLU A 383 5.15 22.30 31.44
N ILE A 384 4.40 22.03 30.38
CA ILE A 384 4.84 21.24 29.23
C ILE A 384 6.01 21.95 28.53
N PHE A 385 5.91 23.26 28.28
CA PHE A 385 6.99 24.04 27.67
C PHE A 385 8.29 23.98 28.49
N ARG A 386 8.21 24.03 29.82
CA ARG A 386 9.39 23.94 30.71
C ARG A 386 10.10 22.59 30.64
N LYS A 387 9.37 21.50 30.39
CA LYS A 387 9.91 20.14 30.30
C LYS A 387 10.38 19.77 28.88
N MET A 388 10.05 20.58 27.89
CA MET A 388 10.43 20.34 26.49
C MET A 388 11.84 20.83 26.16
N THR A 389 12.44 20.23 25.11
CA THR A 389 13.69 20.75 24.55
C THR A 389 13.45 22.09 23.85
N ALA A 390 14.44 22.98 23.89
CA ALA A 390 14.35 24.31 23.28
C ALA A 390 13.99 24.25 21.78
N GLN A 391 14.55 23.27 21.06
CA GLN A 391 14.28 23.08 19.63
C GLN A 391 12.82 22.70 19.36
N ARG A 392 12.23 21.80 20.15
CA ARG A 392 10.82 21.39 20.02
C ARG A 392 9.88 22.54 20.38
N GLY A 393 10.17 23.26 21.47
CA GLY A 393 9.40 24.44 21.86
C GLY A 393 9.41 25.54 20.79
N GLN A 394 10.57 25.84 20.22
CA GLN A 394 10.68 26.84 19.14
C GLN A 394 9.90 26.44 17.89
N MET A 395 9.93 25.15 17.51
CA MET A 395 9.21 24.62 16.35
C MET A 395 7.69 24.75 16.50
N LEU A 396 7.14 24.33 17.65
CA LEU A 396 5.71 24.40 17.95
C LEU A 396 5.21 25.85 17.98
N VAL A 397 5.97 26.75 18.61
CA VAL A 397 5.66 28.18 18.61
C VAL A 397 5.68 28.74 17.19
N LYS A 398 6.70 28.40 16.40
CA LYS A 398 6.82 28.87 15.02
C LYS A 398 5.64 28.43 14.16
N SER A 399 5.27 27.16 14.24
CA SER A 399 4.13 26.59 13.51
C SER A 399 2.84 27.34 13.84
N HIS A 400 2.50 27.44 15.13
CA HIS A 400 1.28 28.10 15.59
C HIS A 400 1.20 29.59 15.24
N MET A 401 2.30 30.32 15.45
CA MET A 401 2.37 31.75 15.12
C MET A 401 2.15 31.96 13.62
N THR A 402 2.74 31.11 12.77
CA THR A 402 2.56 31.19 11.32
C THR A 402 1.11 30.91 10.92
N ARG A 403 0.50 29.85 11.47
CA ARG A 403 -0.91 29.48 11.26
C ARG A 403 -1.89 30.57 11.70
N THR A 404 -1.56 31.31 12.76
CA THR A 404 -2.38 32.41 13.29
C THR A 404 -2.08 33.77 12.65
N GLY A 405 -1.38 33.79 11.51
CA GLY A 405 -1.15 34.99 10.69
C GLY A 405 0.07 35.83 11.08
N TRP A 406 0.99 35.31 11.90
CA TRP A 406 2.22 36.00 12.30
C TRP A 406 3.44 35.52 11.50
N SER A 407 4.30 36.45 11.10
CA SER A 407 5.53 36.16 10.37
C SER A 407 6.76 36.69 11.10
N LEU A 408 7.82 35.88 11.22
CA LEU A 408 9.04 36.25 11.94
C LEU A 408 9.98 37.07 11.04
N LYS A 409 9.96 38.40 11.17
CA LYS A 409 10.72 39.35 10.35
C LYS A 409 11.83 40.03 11.15
N ARG A 410 12.90 40.49 10.46
CA ARG A 410 13.89 41.41 11.06
C ARG A 410 13.38 42.84 10.91
N ILE A 411 13.34 43.59 12.00
CA ILE A 411 12.88 44.98 11.99
C ILE A 411 14.09 45.92 11.84
N ALA A 412 13.85 47.11 11.27
CA ALA A 412 14.84 48.16 11.16
C ALA A 412 15.41 48.54 12.55
N ALA A 413 16.70 48.84 12.59
CA ALA A 413 17.38 49.29 13.81
C ALA A 413 16.77 50.62 14.27
N THR A 414 16.53 50.75 15.58
CA THR A 414 16.10 52.01 16.19
C THR A 414 17.33 52.79 16.65
N LYS A 415 17.18 54.10 16.92
CA LYS A 415 18.29 54.95 17.43
C LYS A 415 18.92 54.44 18.74
N SER A 416 18.24 53.56 19.47
CA SER A 416 18.66 53.00 20.77
C SER A 416 19.26 51.59 20.68
N ASP A 417 19.12 50.88 19.56
CA ASP A 417 19.60 49.50 19.42
C ASP A 417 20.12 49.27 17.99
N SER A 418 21.43 49.06 17.88
CA SER A 418 22.12 48.85 16.59
C SER A 418 21.87 47.47 15.99
N THR A 419 21.32 46.55 16.78
CA THR A 419 20.96 45.22 16.29
C THR A 419 19.59 45.27 15.61
N ARG A 420 19.39 44.46 14.55
CA ARG A 420 18.10 44.31 13.85
C ARG A 420 17.35 43.12 14.43
N PRO A 421 16.61 43.25 15.54
CA PRO A 421 16.00 42.13 16.21
C PRO A 421 14.93 41.45 15.35
N ARG A 422 14.77 40.14 15.56
CA ARG A 422 13.67 39.38 14.96
C ARG A 422 12.42 39.57 15.82
N ARG A 423 11.29 39.90 15.19
CA ARG A 423 9.98 39.96 15.84
C ARG A 423 8.93 39.26 15.01
N TRP A 424 8.00 38.63 15.70
CA TRP A 424 6.76 38.15 15.11
C TRP A 424 5.93 39.37 14.75
N CYS A 425 5.64 39.55 13.47
CA CYS A 425 4.84 40.65 12.94
C CYS A 425 3.51 40.06 12.44
N ARG A 426 2.40 40.63 12.89
CA ARG A 426 1.08 40.26 12.39
C ARG A 426 0.98 40.70 10.93
N SER A 427 0.55 39.78 10.07
CA SER A 427 0.46 40.01 8.62
C SER A 427 -0.75 40.86 8.28
#